data_AF-A0A6N6LHQ7-F1
#
_entry.id   AF-A0A6N6LHQ7-F1
#
_cell.length_a   1.000
_cell.length_b   1.000
_cell.length_c   1.000
_cell.angle_alpha   90.00
_cell.angle_beta   90.00
_cell.angle_gamma   90.00
#
_symmetry.space_group_name_H-M   'P 1'
#
loop_
_entity.id
_entity.type
_entity.pdbx_description
1 polymer ?
#
loop_
_entity_poly.entity_id
_entity_poly.type
_entity_poly.pdbx_seq_one_letter_code
_entity_poly.pdbx_strand_id
1 'polypeptide(L)'
;MFYNHFELIDDSPSKLPELETFIQNRHDQSIWSIINKRERLQNYDLSFIRKIIPDARNKIYLSNNMDETINTYNNIRKDLKALESKEYKTHIELSKEIINDLKDLKFEFKFGTAKQRVQNHLSYKLGRAMIENSHSLWGLIKIPFILRCITKKHKQNLTQNSLPLSAYRTIKKP
;
A
#
# COMPACT_ATOMS: atom_id res chain seq x y z
N MET A 1 27.46 -55.97 -31.24
CA MET A 1 27.37 -55.06 -32.40
C MET A 1 26.66 -53.76 -31.97
N PHE A 2 27.27 -52.97 -31.07
CA PHE A 2 26.76 -51.64 -30.68
C PHE A 2 27.92 -50.65 -30.47
N TYR A 3 29.01 -50.80 -31.21
CA TYR A 3 30.25 -50.07 -30.89
C TYR A 3 30.39 -48.71 -31.60
N ASN A 4 29.54 -48.35 -32.58
CA ASN A 4 29.83 -47.21 -33.45
C ASN A 4 28.67 -46.22 -33.72
N HIS A 5 27.65 -46.11 -32.85
CA HIS A 5 26.61 -45.07 -33.02
C HIS A 5 26.49 -44.22 -31.76
N PHE A 6 27.29 -43.14 -31.73
CA PHE A 6 27.17 -42.03 -30.79
C PHE A 6 26.30 -40.89 -31.35
N GLU A 7 25.30 -41.20 -32.17
CA GLU A 7 24.39 -40.19 -32.76
C GLU A 7 23.42 -39.56 -31.73
N LEU A 8 23.51 -39.94 -30.45
CA LEU A 8 22.75 -39.36 -29.35
C LEU A 8 23.47 -38.20 -28.64
N ILE A 9 24.69 -37.87 -29.06
CA ILE A 9 25.45 -36.74 -28.51
C ILE A 9 25.05 -35.48 -29.28
N ASP A 10 24.04 -34.77 -28.79
CA ASP A 10 23.64 -33.46 -29.32
C ASP A 10 24.16 -32.33 -28.40
N ASP A 11 25.33 -31.81 -28.75
CA ASP A 11 25.95 -30.63 -28.12
C ASP A 11 25.43 -29.30 -28.71
N SER A 12 24.36 -29.32 -29.52
CA SER A 12 23.79 -28.09 -30.06
C SER A 12 23.32 -27.17 -28.92
N PRO A 13 23.57 -25.85 -29.03
CA PRO A 13 23.14 -24.89 -28.03
C PRO A 13 21.61 -24.87 -27.88
N SER A 14 21.14 -24.47 -26.69
CA SER A 14 19.70 -24.45 -26.40
C SER A 14 18.96 -23.49 -27.34
N LYS A 15 17.77 -23.88 -27.82
CA LYS A 15 16.94 -23.03 -28.70
C LYS A 15 16.24 -21.86 -27.96
N LEU A 16 16.44 -21.73 -26.65
CA LEU A 16 15.86 -20.68 -25.80
C LEU A 16 16.91 -19.61 -25.49
N PRO A 17 16.52 -18.32 -25.34
CA PRO A 17 17.46 -17.25 -25.04
C PRO A 17 18.18 -17.51 -23.71
N GLU A 18 19.50 -17.45 -23.76
CA GLU A 18 20.47 -17.96 -22.79
C GLU A 18 20.40 -17.23 -21.44
N LEU A 19 20.38 -17.99 -20.34
CA LEU A 19 21.13 -17.57 -19.15
C LEU A 19 22.57 -17.97 -19.40
N GLU A 20 23.52 -17.03 -19.37
CA GLU A 20 24.96 -17.27 -19.62
C GLU A 20 25.54 -18.42 -18.79
N THR A 21 24.99 -18.70 -17.61
CA THR A 21 25.46 -19.76 -16.70
C THR A 21 24.79 -21.12 -16.90
N PHE A 22 23.79 -21.23 -17.79
CA PHE A 22 22.97 -22.44 -17.89
C PHE A 22 23.54 -23.41 -18.93
N ILE A 23 24.29 -24.40 -18.45
CA ILE A 23 24.77 -25.52 -19.26
C ILE A 23 23.70 -26.62 -19.26
N GLN A 24 23.16 -26.95 -20.43
CA GLN A 24 22.14 -27.98 -20.58
C GLN A 24 22.79 -29.37 -20.64
N ASN A 25 22.88 -30.06 -19.50
CA ASN A 25 23.45 -31.42 -19.46
C ASN A 25 22.45 -32.49 -19.93
N ARG A 26 22.13 -32.53 -21.23
CA ARG A 26 21.27 -33.59 -21.80
C ARG A 26 21.90 -34.99 -21.66
N HIS A 27 23.23 -35.06 -21.57
CA HIS A 27 24.01 -36.28 -21.39
C HIS A 27 23.85 -36.92 -20.00
N ASP A 28 23.53 -36.13 -18.97
CA ASP A 28 23.39 -36.65 -17.61
C ASP A 28 22.24 -37.67 -17.52
N GLN A 29 21.18 -37.49 -18.32
CA GLN A 29 20.04 -38.40 -18.33
C GLN A 29 20.35 -39.75 -19.01
N SER A 30 21.13 -39.73 -20.09
CA SER A 30 21.52 -40.97 -20.80
C SER A 30 22.56 -41.76 -20.02
N ILE A 31 23.55 -41.09 -19.42
CA ILE A 31 24.55 -41.70 -18.53
C ILE A 31 23.89 -42.29 -17.28
N TRP A 32 22.96 -41.56 -16.65
CA TRP A 32 22.21 -42.06 -15.49
C TRP A 32 21.38 -43.31 -15.81
N SER A 33 20.73 -43.34 -16.98
CA SER A 33 19.96 -44.51 -17.44
C SER A 33 20.84 -45.74 -17.69
N ILE A 34 22.03 -45.54 -18.26
CA ILE A 34 23.03 -46.60 -18.47
C ILE A 34 23.53 -47.15 -17.12
N ILE A 35 23.84 -46.27 -16.16
CA ILE A 35 24.26 -46.67 -14.82
C ILE A 35 23.16 -47.45 -14.11
N ASN A 36 21.91 -46.97 -14.10
CA ASN A 36 20.79 -47.67 -13.46
C ASN A 36 20.57 -49.06 -14.06
N LYS A 37 20.73 -49.20 -15.38
CA LYS A 37 20.60 -50.50 -16.06
C LYS A 37 21.76 -51.45 -15.73
N ARG A 38 23.00 -50.94 -15.63
CA ARG A 38 24.18 -51.72 -15.26
C ARG A 38 24.12 -52.18 -13.81
N GLU A 39 23.77 -51.28 -12.90
CA GLU A 39 23.71 -51.52 -11.45
C GLU A 39 22.38 -52.14 -10.99
N ARG A 40 21.44 -52.41 -11.92
CA ARG A 40 20.08 -52.93 -11.66
C ARG A 40 19.30 -52.12 -10.62
N LEU A 41 19.50 -50.80 -10.61
CA LEU A 41 18.74 -49.91 -9.73
C LEU A 41 17.32 -49.75 -10.28
N GLN A 42 16.32 -49.78 -9.39
CA GLN A 42 14.97 -49.37 -9.78
C GLN A 42 14.98 -47.87 -10.03
N ASN A 43 14.56 -47.47 -11.24
CA ASN A 43 14.34 -46.06 -11.55
C ASN A 43 13.32 -45.48 -10.56
N TYR A 44 13.55 -44.25 -10.11
CA TYR A 44 12.63 -43.55 -9.21
C TYR A 44 11.21 -43.54 -9.80
N ASP A 45 10.22 -43.87 -8.98
CA ASP A 45 8.82 -43.80 -9.37
C ASP A 45 8.44 -42.33 -9.63
N LEU A 46 8.27 -42.00 -10.92
CA LEU A 46 7.86 -40.67 -11.35
C LEU A 46 6.49 -40.27 -10.78
N SER A 47 5.66 -41.24 -10.37
CA SER A 47 4.38 -40.97 -9.70
C SER A 47 4.59 -40.28 -8.34
N PHE A 48 5.64 -40.65 -7.61
CA PHE A 48 6.00 -40.04 -6.32
C PHE A 48 6.45 -38.58 -6.49
N ILE A 49 7.28 -38.31 -7.50
CA ILE A 49 7.76 -36.94 -7.78
C ILE A 49 6.60 -36.04 -8.23
N ARG A 50 5.70 -36.51 -9.11
CA ARG A 50 4.51 -35.74 -9.52
C ARG A 50 3.55 -35.42 -8.37
N LYS A 51 3.55 -36.23 -7.31
CA LYS A 51 2.73 -36.02 -6.12
C LYS A 51 3.33 -34.96 -5.17
N ILE A 52 4.66 -34.88 -5.11
CA ILE A 52 5.39 -33.94 -4.22
C ILE A 52 5.61 -32.59 -4.89
N ILE A 53 5.90 -32.61 -6.19
CA ILE A 53 6.04 -31.42 -7.03
C ILE A 53 4.78 -31.37 -7.88
N PRO A 54 3.69 -30.70 -7.43
CA PRO A 54 2.63 -30.35 -8.36
C PRO A 54 3.30 -29.57 -9.49
N ASP A 55 3.12 -29.99 -10.74
CA ASP A 55 3.68 -29.28 -11.90
C ASP A 55 3.04 -27.89 -11.90
N ALA A 56 3.70 -26.92 -11.25
CA ALA A 56 3.21 -25.56 -11.05
C ALA A 56 3.05 -24.81 -12.37
N ARG A 57 3.50 -25.41 -13.47
CA ARG A 57 3.10 -25.05 -14.82
C ARG A 57 1.68 -25.57 -15.03
N ASN A 58 0.70 -24.80 -14.56
CA ASN A 58 -0.64 -24.80 -15.14
C ASN A 58 -0.48 -24.42 -16.62
N LYS A 59 -0.10 -25.38 -17.45
CA LYS A 59 -0.04 -25.22 -18.89
C LYS A 59 -1.49 -25.08 -19.33
N ILE A 60 -1.88 -23.85 -19.62
CA ILE A 60 -3.14 -23.57 -20.30
C ILE A 60 -2.97 -24.19 -21.70
N TYR A 61 -3.58 -25.35 -21.92
CA TYR A 61 -3.63 -25.94 -23.24
C TYR A 61 -4.64 -25.14 -24.06
N LEU A 62 -4.16 -24.43 -25.08
CA LEU A 62 -5.02 -23.76 -26.04
C LEU A 62 -5.76 -24.82 -26.86
N SER A 63 -7.03 -24.55 -27.17
CA SER A 63 -7.84 -25.42 -28.03
C SER A 63 -7.17 -25.57 -29.40
N ASN A 64 -7.24 -26.77 -29.97
CA ASN A 64 -6.78 -27.03 -31.35
C ASN A 64 -7.63 -26.27 -32.39
N ASN A 65 -8.72 -25.63 -31.97
CA ASN A 65 -9.53 -24.74 -32.78
C ASN A 65 -9.03 -23.28 -32.67
N MET A 66 -8.65 -22.71 -33.81
CA MET A 66 -8.12 -21.34 -33.93
C MET A 66 -9.10 -20.29 -33.39
N ASP A 67 -10.40 -20.42 -33.68
CA ASP A 67 -11.41 -19.44 -33.28
C ASP A 67 -11.62 -19.42 -31.77
N GLU A 68 -11.58 -20.60 -31.15
CA GLU A 68 -11.70 -20.75 -29.70
C GLU A 68 -10.46 -20.19 -28.97
N THR A 69 -9.28 -20.39 -29.55
CA THR A 69 -8.03 -19.79 -29.09
C THR A 69 -8.04 -18.25 -29.17
N ILE A 70 -8.54 -17.69 -30.27
CA ILE A 70 -8.65 -16.23 -30.43
C ILE A 70 -9.65 -15.64 -29.41
N ASN A 71 -10.79 -16.31 -29.21
CA ASN A 71 -11.80 -15.88 -28.26
C ASN A 71 -11.29 -15.92 -26.80
N THR A 72 -10.62 -17.01 -26.41
CA THR A 72 -10.02 -17.13 -25.08
C THR A 72 -8.95 -16.06 -24.83
N TYR A 73 -8.08 -15.79 -25.82
CA TYR A 73 -7.11 -14.69 -25.73
C TYR A 73 -7.77 -13.32 -25.51
N ASN A 74 -8.81 -13.01 -26.29
CA ASN A 74 -9.50 -11.72 -26.19
C ASN A 74 -10.21 -11.53 -24.83
N ASN A 75 -10.79 -12.60 -24.28
CA ASN A 75 -11.40 -12.57 -22.96
C ASN A 75 -10.37 -12.33 -21.87
N ILE A 76 -9.25 -13.07 -21.87
CA ILE A 76 -8.15 -12.86 -20.92
C ILE A 76 -7.63 -11.43 -21.00
N ARG A 77 -7.43 -10.91 -22.21
CA ARG A 77 -6.96 -9.53 -22.41
C ARG A 77 -7.96 -8.50 -21.89
N LYS A 78 -9.26 -8.74 -22.03
CA LYS A 78 -10.31 -7.87 -21.50
C LYS A 78 -10.32 -7.89 -19.98
N ASP A 79 -10.20 -9.06 -19.38
CA ASP A 79 -10.19 -9.23 -17.93
C ASP A 79 -8.96 -8.59 -17.28
N LEU A 80 -7.78 -8.73 -17.90
CA LEU A 80 -6.56 -8.05 -17.46
C LEU A 80 -6.73 -6.53 -17.42
N LYS A 81 -7.28 -5.94 -18.50
CA LYS A 81 -7.56 -4.50 -18.55
C LYS A 81 -8.56 -4.06 -17.48
N ALA A 82 -9.59 -4.87 -17.24
CA ALA A 82 -10.59 -4.58 -16.22
C ALA A 82 -9.96 -4.60 -14.83
N LEU A 83 -9.06 -5.56 -14.55
CA LEU A 83 -8.37 -5.69 -13.28
C LEU A 83 -7.44 -4.50 -13.00
N GLU A 84 -6.61 -4.10 -13.97
CA GLU A 84 -5.76 -2.91 -13.88
C GLU A 84 -6.58 -1.64 -13.60
N SER A 85 -7.71 -1.48 -14.29
CA SER A 85 -8.59 -0.33 -14.09
C SER A 85 -9.22 -0.30 -12.68
N LYS A 86 -9.50 -1.48 -12.12
CA LYS A 86 -10.09 -1.62 -10.79
C LYS A 86 -9.06 -1.28 -9.71
N GLU A 87 -7.84 -1.80 -9.81
CA GLU A 87 -6.75 -1.43 -8.90
C GLU A 87 -6.50 0.08 -8.91
N TYR A 88 -6.35 0.68 -10.09
CA TYR A 88 -6.14 2.12 -10.21
C TYR A 88 -7.27 2.94 -9.59
N LYS A 89 -8.53 2.53 -9.79
CA LYS A 89 -9.69 3.18 -9.18
C LYS A 89 -9.66 3.09 -7.65
N THR A 90 -9.33 1.92 -7.09
CA THR A 90 -9.23 1.74 -5.63
C THR A 90 -8.12 2.59 -5.03
N HIS A 91 -6.96 2.68 -5.68
CA HIS A 91 -5.86 3.54 -5.23
C HIS A 91 -6.25 5.02 -5.25
N ILE A 92 -6.99 5.47 -6.28
CA ILE A 92 -7.49 6.84 -6.34
C ILE A 92 -8.47 7.12 -5.19
N GLU A 93 -9.41 6.22 -4.92
CA GLU A 93 -10.39 6.39 -3.84
C GLU A 93 -9.70 6.51 -2.47
N LEU A 94 -8.77 5.61 -2.16
CA LEU A 94 -7.95 5.68 -0.94
C LEU A 94 -7.15 6.99 -0.86
N SER A 95 -6.56 7.43 -1.98
CA SER A 95 -5.79 8.68 -1.99
C SER A 95 -6.65 9.90 -1.66
N LYS A 96 -7.91 9.92 -2.10
CA LYS A 96 -8.86 11.01 -1.83
C LYS A 96 -9.24 11.07 -0.36
N GLU A 97 -9.46 9.91 0.25
CA GLU A 97 -9.78 9.79 1.68
C GLU A 97 -8.61 10.32 2.54
N ILE A 98 -7.39 9.87 2.26
CA ILE A 98 -6.17 10.36 2.94
C ILE A 98 -6.02 11.88 2.81
N ILE A 99 -6.24 12.44 1.61
CA ILE A 99 -6.17 13.89 1.39
C ILE A 99 -7.23 14.63 2.21
N ASN A 100 -8.41 14.04 2.39
CA ASN A 100 -9.46 14.65 3.21
C ASN A 100 -9.08 14.66 4.69
N ASP A 101 -8.59 13.54 5.22
CA ASP A 101 -8.15 13.43 6.61
C ASP A 101 -7.00 14.40 6.91
N LEU A 102 -6.06 14.55 5.97
CA LEU A 102 -4.97 15.52 6.08
C LEU A 102 -5.47 16.97 6.10
N LYS A 103 -6.57 17.29 5.39
CA LYS A 103 -7.17 18.63 5.47
C LYS A 103 -7.76 18.89 6.84
N ASP A 104 -8.45 17.92 7.42
CA ASP A 104 -9.06 18.05 8.74
C ASP A 104 -7.99 18.15 9.84
N LEU A 105 -6.94 17.33 9.77
CA LEU A 105 -5.77 17.44 10.65
C LEU A 105 -5.07 18.79 10.52
N LYS A 106 -4.90 19.29 9.29
CA LYS A 106 -4.31 20.62 9.06
C LYS A 106 -5.18 21.74 9.62
N PHE A 107 -6.50 21.59 9.53
CA PHE A 107 -7.46 22.54 10.12
C PHE A 107 -7.36 22.53 11.65
N GLU A 108 -7.34 21.35 12.28
CA GLU A 108 -7.18 21.21 13.72
C GLU A 108 -5.83 21.77 14.20
N PHE A 109 -4.75 21.50 13.48
CA PHE A 109 -3.43 22.05 13.81
C PHE A 109 -3.40 23.58 13.74
N LYS A 110 -4.06 24.17 12.73
CA LYS A 110 -4.06 25.62 12.51
C LYS A 110 -4.99 26.38 13.46
N PHE A 111 -6.16 25.82 13.76
CA PHE A 111 -7.22 26.53 14.49
C PHE A 111 -7.56 25.91 15.86
N GLY A 112 -6.86 24.85 16.26
CA GLY A 112 -7.15 24.07 17.46
C GLY A 112 -8.46 23.30 17.37
N THR A 113 -8.81 22.59 18.45
CA THR A 113 -10.08 21.86 18.55
C THR A 113 -11.26 22.80 18.77
N ALA A 114 -12.49 22.33 18.49
CA ALA A 114 -13.71 23.11 18.79
C ALA A 114 -13.78 23.52 20.27
N LYS A 115 -13.41 22.60 21.18
CA LYS A 115 -13.30 22.86 22.62
C LYS A 115 -12.30 23.98 22.91
N GLN A 116 -11.11 23.93 22.32
CA GLN A 116 -10.09 24.97 22.52
C GLN A 116 -10.58 26.33 22.01
N ARG A 117 -11.24 26.39 20.84
CA ARG A 117 -11.80 27.64 20.30
C ARG A 117 -12.82 28.27 21.25
N VAL A 118 -13.78 27.48 21.74
CA VAL A 118 -14.76 27.93 22.74
C VAL A 118 -14.05 28.42 24.01
N GLN A 119 -13.08 27.65 24.50
CA GLN A 119 -12.31 28.01 25.70
C GLN A 119 -11.40 29.23 25.50
N ASN A 120 -11.05 29.56 24.26
CA ASN A 120 -10.19 30.69 23.96
C ASN A 120 -10.91 32.03 24.06
N HIS A 121 -12.25 32.05 23.92
CA HIS A 121 -13.05 33.27 24.03
C HIS A 121 -12.87 33.94 25.39
N LEU A 122 -12.79 35.28 25.36
CA LEU A 122 -12.64 36.08 26.57
C LEU A 122 -13.79 35.85 27.54
N SER A 123 -15.03 35.84 27.07
CA SER A 123 -16.23 35.59 27.88
C SER A 123 -16.16 34.26 28.63
N TYR A 124 -15.73 33.18 27.95
CA TYR A 124 -15.55 31.88 28.58
C TYR A 124 -14.48 31.92 29.68
N LYS A 125 -13.32 32.53 29.41
CA LYS A 125 -12.22 32.66 30.39
C LYS A 125 -12.64 33.47 31.62
N LEU A 126 -13.39 34.55 31.41
CA LEU A 126 -13.90 35.40 32.49
C LEU A 126 -14.96 34.65 33.30
N GLY A 127 -15.94 34.04 32.64
CA GLY A 127 -17.01 33.27 33.31
C GLY A 127 -16.47 32.09 34.11
N ARG A 128 -15.51 31.33 33.55
CA ARG A 128 -14.82 30.27 34.29
C ARG A 128 -14.15 30.80 35.56
N ALA A 129 -13.37 31.88 35.43
CA ALA A 129 -12.67 32.46 36.58
C ALA A 129 -13.63 32.97 37.66
N MET A 130 -14.77 33.53 37.27
CA MET A 130 -15.82 33.95 38.20
C MET A 130 -16.40 32.75 38.96
N ILE A 131 -16.80 31.69 38.25
CA ILE A 131 -17.38 30.49 38.87
C ILE A 131 -16.38 29.87 39.86
N GLU A 132 -15.14 29.64 39.44
CA GLU A 132 -14.09 29.01 40.27
C GLU A 132 -13.79 29.81 41.55
N ASN A 133 -13.87 31.15 41.50
CA ASN A 133 -13.56 32.02 42.63
C ASN A 133 -14.80 32.48 43.42
N SER A 134 -16.02 32.06 43.02
CA SER A 134 -17.27 32.54 43.62
C SER A 134 -17.59 31.95 45.00
N HIS A 135 -16.95 30.83 45.36
CA HIS A 135 -17.31 30.05 46.56
C HIS A 135 -16.75 30.60 47.88
N SER A 136 -15.95 31.67 47.85
CA SER A 136 -15.31 32.25 49.04
C SER A 136 -15.39 33.77 49.02
N LEU A 137 -15.62 34.38 50.19
CA LEU A 137 -15.56 35.84 50.39
C LEU A 137 -14.21 36.41 49.92
N TRP A 138 -13.11 35.72 50.21
CA TRP A 138 -11.78 36.10 49.74
C TRP A 138 -11.62 35.95 48.23
N GLY A 139 -12.33 35.01 47.61
CA GLY A 139 -12.37 34.82 46.17
C GLY A 139 -13.09 35.99 45.48
N LEU A 140 -14.25 36.39 45.98
CA LEU A 140 -15.03 37.53 45.48
C LEU A 140 -14.24 38.85 45.50
N ILE A 141 -13.49 39.12 46.57
CA ILE A 141 -12.63 40.31 46.68
C ILE A 141 -11.52 40.30 45.61
N LYS A 142 -11.00 39.13 45.26
CA LYS A 142 -9.91 38.97 44.27
C LYS A 142 -10.41 39.01 42.82
N ILE A 143 -11.70 38.72 42.56
CA ILE A 143 -12.28 38.62 41.21
C ILE A 143 -11.96 39.85 40.33
N PRO A 144 -12.15 41.11 40.76
CA PRO A 144 -11.88 42.28 39.91
C PRO A 144 -10.43 42.31 39.37
N PHE A 145 -9.46 41.92 40.21
CA PHE A 145 -8.05 41.86 39.84
C PHE A 145 -7.77 40.70 38.88
N ILE A 146 -8.33 39.52 39.15
CA ILE A 146 -8.20 38.33 38.31
C ILE A 146 -8.75 38.60 36.90
N LEU A 147 -9.94 39.19 36.79
CA LEU A 147 -10.56 39.53 35.50
C LEU A 147 -9.72 40.55 34.72
N ARG A 148 -9.15 41.56 35.40
CA ARG A 148 -8.22 42.52 34.80
C ARG A 148 -6.95 41.85 34.28
N CYS A 149 -6.41 40.87 35.01
CA CYS A 149 -5.25 40.11 34.55
C CYS A 149 -5.57 39.26 33.31
N ILE A 150 -6.71 38.56 33.31
CA ILE A 150 -7.16 37.72 32.19
C ILE A 150 -7.39 38.56 30.93
N THR A 151 -8.08 39.70 31.04
CA THR A 151 -8.33 40.62 29.91
C THR A 151 -7.03 41.18 29.33
N LYS A 152 -6.09 41.62 30.19
CA LYS A 152 -4.78 42.12 29.76
C LYS A 152 -3.98 41.05 29.00
N LYS A 153 -3.90 39.84 29.56
CA LYS A 153 -3.22 38.69 28.94
C LYS A 153 -3.89 38.28 27.62
N HIS A 154 -5.22 38.32 27.54
CA HIS A 154 -5.94 38.01 26.31
C HIS A 154 -5.62 39.01 25.19
N LYS A 155 -5.61 40.31 25.50
CA LYS A 155 -5.23 41.37 24.54
C LYS A 155 -3.78 41.24 24.05
N GLN A 156 -2.85 40.85 24.93
CA GLN A 156 -1.46 40.56 24.55
C GLN A 156 -1.35 39.35 23.61
N ASN A 157 -2.08 38.27 23.88
CA ASN A 157 -2.06 37.09 23.00
C ASN A 157 -2.69 37.36 21.62
N LEU A 158 -3.69 38.24 21.54
CA LEU A 158 -4.28 38.67 20.27
C LEU A 158 -3.31 39.52 19.44
N THR A 159 -2.48 40.33 20.08
CA THR A 159 -1.48 41.18 19.41
C THR A 159 -0.22 40.40 19.01
N GLN A 160 0.12 39.33 19.72
CA GLN A 160 1.28 38.47 19.43
C GLN A 160 0.99 37.38 18.38
N ASN A 161 -0.25 36.89 18.30
CA ASN A 161 -0.66 35.84 17.34
C ASN A 161 -1.51 36.36 16.16
N SER A 162 -1.55 37.67 15.93
CA SER A 162 -2.32 38.24 14.82
C SER A 162 -1.68 37.89 13.49
N LEU A 163 -2.34 37.03 12.71
CA LEU A 163 -2.19 37.04 11.25
C LEU A 163 -2.67 38.42 10.75
N PRO A 164 -2.04 39.02 9.73
CA PRO A 164 -2.42 40.34 9.25
C PRO A 164 -3.89 40.35 8.82
N LEU A 165 -4.58 41.49 8.98
CA LEU A 165 -5.99 41.68 8.56
C LEU A 165 -6.27 41.28 7.10
N SER A 166 -5.23 41.23 6.27
CA SER A 166 -5.27 40.71 4.89
C SER A 166 -5.56 39.21 4.78
N ALA A 167 -5.23 38.40 5.78
CA ALA A 167 -5.39 36.94 5.77
C ALA A 167 -6.85 36.46 5.91
N TYR A 168 -7.74 37.32 6.42
CA TYR A 168 -9.16 37.01 6.63
C TYR A 168 -10.03 37.42 5.43
N ARG A 169 -9.46 38.11 4.42
CA ARG A 169 -10.18 38.68 3.27
C ARG A 169 -10.44 37.67 2.13
N THR A 170 -9.84 36.49 2.14
CA THR A 170 -9.86 35.57 0.99
C THR A 170 -10.97 34.51 1.00
N ILE A 171 -11.95 34.57 1.91
CA ILE A 171 -13.16 33.76 1.77
C ILE A 171 -14.14 34.54 0.88
N LYS A 172 -13.95 34.46 -0.45
CA LYS A 172 -15.04 34.79 -1.37
C LYS A 172 -16.17 33.79 -1.09
N LYS A 173 -17.31 34.30 -0.63
CA LYS A 173 -18.55 33.53 -0.58
C LYS A 173 -18.93 33.08 -2.01
N PRO A 174 -19.54 31.89 -2.15
CA PRO A 174 -20.07 31.43 -3.44
C PRO A 174 -21.10 32.41 -4.01
#